data_AF-A0A6C0RH30-F1
#
_entry.id   AF-A0A6C0RH30-F1
#
_cell.length_a   1.000
_cell.length_b   1.000
_cell.length_c   1.000
_cell.angle_alpha   90.00
_cell.angle_beta   90.00
_cell.angle_gamma   90.00
#
_symmetry.space_group_name_H-M   'P 1'
#
loop_
_entity.id
_entity.type
_entity.pdbx_description
1 polymer ?
#
loop_
_entity_poly.entity_id
_entity_poly.type
_entity_poly.pdbx_seq_one_letter_code
_entity_poly.pdbx_strand_id
1 'polypeptide(L)'
;MEALAKIIHQTPASYLPTAFPAHYYGMPNGKIYLVFSRFYELAIGQTGIEFVFAEHGDYSYNYETGEIIPLPSVERKLQVFSEEVDHPNLRINIFTTKRNLQSYGQAQAYLNDEAMRMTAVSA
;
A
#
# COMPACT_ATOMS: atom_id res chain seq x y z
N MET A 1 5.90 20.29 -4.79
CA MET A 1 4.65 19.83 -4.17
C MET A 1 5.03 18.66 -3.28
N GLU A 2 4.80 18.76 -1.97
CA GLU A 2 5.14 17.65 -1.07
C GLU A 2 4.18 16.49 -1.31
N ALA A 3 4.71 15.26 -1.33
CA ALA A 3 3.89 14.07 -1.48
C ALA A 3 3.13 13.81 -0.18
N LEU A 4 1.79 13.81 -0.26
CA LEU A 4 0.92 13.51 0.88
C LEU A 4 0.87 12.01 1.21
N ALA A 5 1.00 11.15 0.19
CA ALA A 5 1.23 9.73 0.39
C ALA A 5 2.73 9.51 0.62
N LYS A 6 3.11 9.37 1.90
CA LYS A 6 4.51 9.23 2.33
C LYS A 6 4.94 7.78 2.18
N ILE A 7 5.97 7.49 1.39
CA ILE A 7 6.50 6.13 1.30
C ILE A 7 7.17 5.75 2.63
N ILE A 8 6.76 4.63 3.21
CA ILE A 8 7.27 4.16 4.51
C ILE A 8 8.12 2.90 4.37
N HIS A 9 7.84 2.06 3.36
CA HIS A 9 8.59 0.84 3.13
C HIS A 9 8.43 0.32 1.71
N GLN A 10 9.45 -0.37 1.19
CA GLN A 10 9.41 -1.06 -0.10
C GLN A 10 10.08 -2.42 0.08
N THR A 11 9.38 -3.49 -0.28
CA THR A 11 9.92 -4.85 -0.14
C THR A 11 9.32 -5.79 -1.17
N PRO A 12 10.08 -6.79 -1.66
CA PRO A 12 9.47 -7.98 -2.24
C PRO A 12 8.49 -8.59 -1.25
N ALA A 13 7.24 -8.79 -1.66
CA ALA A 13 6.22 -9.39 -0.81
C ALA A 13 6.00 -10.84 -1.28
N SER A 14 6.51 -11.79 -0.50
CA SER A 14 6.49 -13.22 -0.78
C SER A 14 5.08 -13.81 -0.65
N TYR A 15 4.25 -13.22 0.22
CA TYR A 15 2.88 -13.67 0.47
C TYR A 15 1.83 -12.91 -0.34
N LEU A 16 2.25 -12.01 -1.23
CA LEU A 16 1.37 -11.32 -2.17
C LEU A 16 1.72 -11.74 -3.60
N PRO A 17 0.73 -11.85 -4.51
CA PRO A 17 0.96 -12.23 -5.90
C PRO A 17 1.56 -11.05 -6.69
N THR A 18 2.79 -10.67 -6.36
CA THR A 18 3.44 -9.46 -6.88
C THR A 18 4.35 -9.76 -8.08
N ALA A 19 4.33 -8.88 -9.06
CA ALA A 19 5.27 -8.87 -10.19
C ALA A 19 6.56 -8.08 -9.86
N PHE A 20 6.44 -7.08 -8.97
CA PHE A 20 7.50 -6.18 -8.53
C PHE A 20 7.31 -5.87 -7.03
N PRO A 21 8.34 -5.35 -6.32
CA PRO A 21 8.24 -5.02 -4.91
C PRO A 21 6.99 -4.22 -4.56
N ALA A 22 6.34 -4.58 -3.46
CA ALA A 22 5.21 -3.84 -2.92
C ALA A 22 5.72 -2.55 -2.24
N HIS A 23 4.95 -1.49 -2.37
CA HIS A 23 5.23 -0.20 -1.76
C HIS A 23 4.17 0.09 -0.69
N TYR A 24 4.62 0.46 0.49
CA TYR A 24 3.77 0.85 1.61
C TYR A 24 3.85 2.36 1.80
N TYR A 25 2.69 2.98 2.03
CA TYR A 25 2.50 4.40 2.15
C TYR A 25 1.73 4.75 3.41
N GLY A 26 2.24 5.69 4.20
CA GLY A 26 1.52 6.32 5.28
C GLY A 26 0.62 7.44 4.75
N MET A 27 -0.67 7.37 5.09
CA MET A 27 -1.70 8.27 4.59
C MET A 27 -2.16 9.27 5.66
N PRO A 28 -2.67 10.47 5.27
CA PRO A 28 -3.12 11.49 6.23
C PRO A 28 -4.27 11.07 7.15
N ASN A 29 -5.08 10.09 6.73
CA ASN A 29 -6.19 9.55 7.51
C ASN A 29 -5.75 8.55 8.61
N GLY A 30 -4.43 8.44 8.84
CA GLY A 30 -3.86 7.56 9.85
C GLY A 30 -3.75 6.09 9.44
N LYS A 31 -3.99 5.77 8.16
CA LYS A 31 -3.93 4.40 7.63
C LYS A 31 -2.64 4.16 6.86
N ILE A 32 -2.28 2.89 6.73
CA ILE A 32 -1.21 2.43 5.83
C ILE A 32 -1.85 1.83 4.59
N TYR A 33 -1.49 2.35 3.42
CA TYR A 33 -1.90 1.80 2.14
C TYR A 33 -0.73 1.06 1.50
N LEU A 34 -1.00 -0.07 0.85
CA LEU A 34 -0.03 -0.76 0.03
C LEU A 34 -0.42 -0.68 -1.45
N VAL A 35 0.59 -0.56 -2.29
CA VAL A 35 0.49 -0.63 -3.74
C VAL A 35 1.40 -1.73 -4.22
N PHE A 36 0.86 -2.66 -4.99
CA PHE A 36 1.66 -3.69 -5.64
C PHE A 36 1.15 -3.96 -7.04
N SER A 37 2.08 -4.26 -7.94
CA SER A 37 1.73 -4.72 -9.28
C SER A 37 1.54 -6.23 -9.30
N ARG A 38 0.57 -6.74 -10.06
CA ARG A 38 0.42 -8.18 -10.34
C ARG A 38 0.14 -8.42 -11.82
N PHE A 39 0.48 -9.62 -12.28
CA PHE A 39 0.09 -10.05 -13.63
C PHE A 39 -1.39 -10.39 -13.68
N TYR A 40 -2.04 -10.07 -14.80
CA TYR A 40 -3.38 -10.53 -15.12
C TYR A 40 -3.42 -11.04 -16.56
N GLU A 41 -4.30 -11.99 -16.84
CA GLU A 41 -4.45 -12.53 -18.19
C GLU A 41 -5.38 -11.64 -19.01
N LEU A 42 -4.93 -11.25 -20.21
CA LEU A 42 -5.69 -10.47 -21.19
C LEU A 42 -6.38 -11.39 -22.20
N ALA A 43 -5.64 -12.39 -22.65
CA ALA A 43 -6.04 -13.44 -23.57
C ALA A 43 -5.05 -14.61 -23.42
N ILE A 44 -5.35 -15.75 -24.04
CA ILE A 44 -4.47 -16.93 -24.02
C ILE A 44 -3.06 -16.51 -24.48
N GLY A 45 -2.08 -16.61 -23.58
CA GLY A 45 -0.68 -16.27 -23.85
C GLY A 45 -0.33 -14.78 -23.81
N GLN A 46 -1.27 -13.89 -23.43
CA GLN A 46 -1.02 -12.47 -23.24
C GLN A 46 -1.27 -12.08 -21.78
N THR A 47 -0.21 -11.60 -21.12
CA THR A 47 -0.27 -11.08 -19.75
C THR A 47 -0.13 -9.56 -19.74
N GLY A 48 -0.98 -8.90 -18.95
CA GLY A 48 -0.85 -7.49 -18.60
C GLY A 48 -0.35 -7.33 -17.17
N ILE A 49 0.01 -6.10 -16.80
CA ILE A 49 0.31 -5.72 -15.43
C ILE A 49 -0.81 -4.78 -14.95
N GLU A 50 -1.31 -5.03 -13.74
CA GLU A 50 -2.21 -4.13 -13.05
C GLU A 50 -1.64 -3.72 -11.69
N PHE A 51 -1.89 -2.48 -11.29
CA PHE A 51 -1.56 -1.97 -9.98
C PHE A 51 -2.76 -2.15 -9.06
N VAL A 52 -2.54 -2.83 -7.94
CA VAL A 52 -3.51 -3.09 -6.88
C VAL A 52 -3.24 -2.13 -5.75
N PHE A 53 -4.30 -1.48 -5.27
CA PHE A 53 -4.27 -0.57 -4.15
C PHE A 53 -5.11 -1.17 -3.01
N ALA A 54 -4.49 -1.31 -1.85
CA ALA A 54 -5.13 -1.93 -0.70
C ALA A 54 -4.79 -1.18 0.60
N GLU A 55 -5.67 -1.31 1.57
CA GLU A 55 -5.44 -0.86 2.95
C GLU A 55 -4.79 -1.99 3.75
N HIS A 56 -3.79 -1.66 4.55
CA HIS A 56 -3.15 -2.57 5.50
C HIS A 56 -3.98 -2.65 6.78
N GLY A 57 -4.38 -3.87 7.15
CA GLY A 57 -5.29 -4.12 8.27
C GLY A 57 -4.60 -4.36 9.61
N ASP A 58 -3.27 -4.48 9.64
CA ASP A 58 -2.54 -4.83 10.87
C ASP A 58 -1.86 -3.61 11.55
N TYR A 59 -1.69 -2.49 10.84
CA TYR A 59 -0.99 -1.32 11.37
C TYR A 59 -1.68 -0.01 10.93
N SER A 60 -1.60 0.98 11.80
CA SER A 60 -1.93 2.38 11.56
C SER A 60 -0.66 3.23 11.47
N TYR A 61 -0.82 4.45 10.97
CA TYR A 61 0.26 5.40 10.76
C TYR A 61 -0.06 6.71 11.48
N ASN A 62 0.87 7.22 12.29
CA ASN A 62 0.78 8.58 12.77
C ASN A 62 1.38 9.52 11.71
N TYR A 63 0.53 10.30 11.05
CA TYR A 63 0.95 11.13 9.92
C TYR A 63 1.87 12.29 10.30
N GLU A 64 1.72 12.81 11.53
CA GLU A 64 2.51 13.93 12.04
C GLU A 64 3.90 13.47 12.50
N THR A 65 3.97 12.37 13.26
CA THR A 65 5.24 11.87 13.82
C THR A 65 5.97 10.91 12.87
N GLY A 66 5.25 10.31 11.90
CA GLY A 66 5.77 9.27 11.03
C GLY A 66 5.84 7.89 11.67
N GLU A 67 5.28 7.72 12.87
CA GLU A 67 5.32 6.45 13.60
C GLU A 67 4.33 5.42 13.04
N ILE A 68 4.74 4.15 13.04
CA ILE A 68 3.90 3.01 12.67
C ILE A 68 3.40 2.33 13.94
N ILE A 69 2.08 2.21 14.07
CA ILE A 69 1.42 1.76 15.30
C ILE A 69 0.64 0.47 14.98
N PRO A 70 0.98 -0.67 15.58
CA PRO A 70 0.24 -1.91 15.36
C PRO A 70 -1.15 -1.83 15.97
N LEU A 71 -2.12 -2.42 15.29
CA LEU A 71 -3.48 -2.50 15.80
C LEU A 71 -3.60 -3.57 16.90
N PRO A 72 -4.54 -3.43 17.86
CA PRO A 72 -4.64 -4.31 19.03
C PRO A 72 -4.84 -5.79 18.70
N SER A 73 -5.34 -6.09 17.50
CA SER A 73 -5.61 -7.45 17.04
C SER A 73 -4.38 -8.19 16.50
N VAL A 74 -3.19 -7.59 16.58
CA VAL A 74 -1.96 -8.13 16.01
C VAL A 74 -1.04 -8.57 17.15
N GLU A 75 -0.83 -9.88 17.26
CA GLU A 75 0.23 -10.43 18.10
C GLU A 75 1.58 -10.10 17.47
N ARG A 76 2.27 -9.10 18.02
CA ARG A 76 3.65 -8.80 17.60
C ARG A 76 4.56 -9.98 17.92
N LYS A 77 5.16 -10.56 16.90
CA LYS A 77 6.20 -11.59 17.02
C LYS A 77 7.59 -10.98 16.93
N LEU A 78 7.74 -9.87 16.21
CA LEU A 78 8.99 -9.15 15.99
C LEU A 78 8.84 -7.68 16.39
N GLN A 79 9.98 -7.00 16.56
CA GLN A 79 10.00 -5.59 16.99
C GLN A 79 9.92 -4.61 15.82
N VAL A 80 10.17 -5.07 14.58
CA VAL A 80 10.40 -4.20 13.43
C VAL A 80 9.31 -4.41 12.37
N PHE A 81 8.63 -3.33 12.00
CA PHE A 81 7.55 -3.34 11.00
C PHE A 81 7.96 -4.02 9.68
N SER A 82 9.16 -3.72 9.15
CA SER A 82 9.63 -4.29 7.89
C SER A 82 9.79 -5.80 7.90
N GLU A 83 9.95 -6.41 9.07
CA GLU A 83 10.09 -7.86 9.20
C GLU A 83 8.74 -8.57 9.36
N GLU A 84 7.71 -7.86 9.82
CA GLU A 84 6.37 -8.42 10.05
C GLU A 84 5.41 -8.17 8.89
N VAL A 85 5.70 -7.21 8.01
CA VAL A 85 4.76 -6.75 6.97
C VAL A 85 4.48 -7.81 5.88
N ASP A 86 5.38 -8.77 5.68
CA ASP A 86 5.23 -9.86 4.71
C ASP A 86 5.03 -11.19 5.44
N HIS A 87 3.78 -11.61 5.61
CA HIS A 87 3.42 -12.81 6.35
C HIS A 87 2.18 -13.51 5.77
N PRO A 88 1.98 -14.82 6.01
CA PRO A 88 0.92 -15.60 5.35
C PRO A 88 -0.51 -15.19 5.74
N ASN A 89 -0.67 -14.50 6.88
CA ASN A 89 -1.97 -14.06 7.39
C ASN A 89 -2.17 -12.55 7.23
N LEU A 90 -1.45 -11.93 6.28
CA LEU A 90 -1.49 -10.51 6.02
C LEU A 90 -2.92 -10.04 5.74
N ARG A 91 -3.41 -9.10 6.55
CA ARG A 91 -4.75 -8.54 6.38
C ARG A 91 -4.68 -7.35 5.45
N ILE A 92 -5.20 -7.52 4.24
CA ILE A 92 -5.35 -6.41 3.30
C ILE A 92 -6.77 -6.31 2.78
N ASN A 93 -7.23 -5.07 2.60
CA ASN A 93 -8.50 -4.80 1.95
C ASN A 93 -8.25 -4.07 0.63
N ILE A 94 -8.43 -4.75 -0.49
CA ILE A 94 -8.26 -4.16 -1.82
C ILE A 94 -9.44 -3.23 -2.09
N PHE A 95 -9.17 -1.94 -2.32
CA PHE A 95 -10.21 -0.96 -2.60
C PHE A 95 -10.27 -0.55 -4.08
N THR A 96 -9.16 -0.66 -4.84
CA THR A 96 -9.18 -0.46 -6.29
C THR A 96 -8.03 -1.19 -6.99
N THR A 97 -8.23 -1.48 -8.27
CA THR A 97 -7.17 -1.90 -9.20
C THR A 97 -7.14 -0.96 -10.40
N LYS A 98 -5.95 -0.75 -10.98
CA LYS A 98 -5.75 0.10 -12.16
C LYS A 98 -4.82 -0.58 -13.17
N ARG A 99 -5.33 -0.79 -14.39
CA ARG A 99 -4.62 -1.44 -15.50
C ARG A 99 -3.92 -0.46 -16.44
N ASN A 100 -4.29 0.82 -16.36
CA ASN A 100 -3.79 1.88 -17.24
C ASN A 100 -2.55 2.60 -16.67
N LEU A 101 -2.10 2.23 -15.47
CA LEU A 101 -0.89 2.78 -14.87
C LEU A 101 0.33 1.99 -15.35
N GLN A 102 1.40 2.72 -15.65
CA GLN A 102 2.65 2.17 -16.19
C GLN A 102 3.81 2.20 -15.20
N SER A 103 3.66 2.90 -14.06
CA SER A 103 4.73 3.02 -13.08
C SER A 103 4.21 3.26 -11.66
N TYR A 104 5.05 2.94 -10.67
CA TYR A 104 4.80 3.29 -9.28
C TYR A 104 4.75 4.80 -9.05
N GLY A 105 5.39 5.62 -9.90
CA GLY A 105 5.26 7.07 -9.84
C GLY A 105 3.84 7.52 -10.16
N GLN A 106 3.20 6.92 -11.18
CA GLN A 106 1.79 7.18 -11.50
C GLN A 106 0.85 6.63 -10.41
N ALA A 107 1.18 5.47 -9.83
CA ALA A 107 0.42 4.92 -8.72
C ALA A 107 0.51 5.79 -7.45
N GLN A 108 1.69 6.36 -7.15
CA GLN A 108 1.85 7.31 -6.06
C GLN A 108 1.11 8.62 -6.34
N ALA A 109 1.09 9.10 -7.60
CA ALA A 109 0.29 10.26 -7.98
C ALA A 109 -1.20 10.02 -7.70
N TYR A 110 -1.71 8.84 -8.06
CA TYR A 110 -3.08 8.44 -7.71
C TYR A 110 -3.33 8.45 -6.19
N LEU A 111 -2.40 7.93 -5.38
CA LEU A 111 -2.52 8.01 -3.92
C LEU A 111 -2.45 9.44 -3.38
N ASN A 112 -1.62 10.29 -3.97
CA ASN A 112 -1.53 11.71 -3.58
C ASN A 112 -2.84 12.43 -3.85
N ASP A 113 -3.48 12.20 -5.00
CA ASP A 113 -4.80 12.78 -5.32
C ASP A 113 -5.85 12.33 -4.28
N GLU A 114 -5.82 11.06 -3.90
CA GLU A 114 -6.70 10.52 -2.87
C GLU A 114 -6.42 11.11 -1.48
N ALA A 115 -5.14 11.28 -1.13
CA ALA A 115 -4.73 11.95 0.11
C ALA A 115 -5.18 13.43 0.14
N MET A 116 -5.07 14.16 -0.99
CA MET A 116 -5.55 15.54 -1.11
C MET A 116 -7.05 15.62 -0.83
N ARG A 117 -7.85 14.72 -1.40
CA ARG A 117 -9.30 14.68 -1.15
C ARG A 117 -9.63 14.42 0.31
N MET A 118 -8.88 13.56 0.99
CA MET A 118 -9.07 13.31 2.43
C MET A 118 -8.82 14.59 3.25
N THR A 119 -7.74 15.31 2.95
CA THR A 119 -7.43 16.57 3.65
C THR A 119 -8.46 17.67 3.37
N ALA A 120 -9.02 17.74 2.15
CA ALA A 120 -10.03 18.73 1.79
C ALA A 120 -11.40 18.50 2.46
N VAL A 121 -11.71 17.25 2.84
CA VAL A 121 -12.94 16.89 3.59
C VAL A 121 -12.79 17.15 5.09
N SER A 122 -11.56 17.30 5.58
CA SER A 122 -11.25 17.48 7.01
C SER A 122 -11.06 18.94 7.42
N ALA A 123 -11.19 19.87 6.46
CA ALA A 123 -11.06 21.32 6.61
C ALA A 123 -12.42 22.02 6.51
#